data_AF-M2PTP6-F1
#
_entry.id   AF-M2PTP6-F1
#
_cell.length_a   1.000
_cell.length_b   1.000
_cell.length_c   1.000
_cell.angle_alpha   90.00
_cell.angle_beta   90.00
_cell.angle_gamma   90.00
#
_symmetry.space_group_name_H-M   'P 1'
#
loop_
_entity.id
_entity.type
_entity.pdbx_description
1 polymer ?
#
loop_
_entity_poly.entity_id
_entity_poly.type
_entity_poly.pdbx_seq_one_letter_code
_entity_poly.pdbx_strand_id
1 'polypeptide(L)' 'MTGSPWMTLQETAAYLRMHVRTIQKKALEYDRSNGKSGLKNMQPSGPDGKRLVHIDDANRWMDKQPPSRGIRRFSVAS' A
#
# COMPACT_ATOMS: atom_id res chain seq x y z
N MET A 1 -16.42 -3.81 -16.93
CA MET A 1 -15.93 -2.56 -16.32
C MET A 1 -14.45 -2.43 -16.66
N THR A 2 -14.11 -1.70 -17.71
CA THR A 2 -12.73 -1.30 -18.01
C THR A 2 -12.36 -0.15 -17.06
N GLY A 3 -12.12 -0.50 -15.79
CA GLY A 3 -11.62 0.45 -14.80
C GLY A 3 -10.16 0.77 -15.11
N SER A 4 -9.82 2.05 -15.16
CA SER A 4 -8.43 2.48 -15.25
C SER A 4 -7.58 1.73 -14.21
N PRO A 5 -6.39 1.23 -14.55
CA PRO A 5 -5.57 0.42 -13.64
C PRO A 5 -4.96 1.23 -12.48
N TRP A 6 -5.41 2.47 -12.33
CA TRP A 6 -4.98 3.46 -11.36
C TRP A 6 -6.06 3.60 -10.29
N MET A 7 -5.68 3.35 -9.04
CA MET A 7 -6.55 3.40 -7.87
C MET A 7 -6.13 4.57 -6.98
N THR A 8 -7.09 5.29 -6.41
CA THR A 8 -6.83 6.21 -5.30
C THR A 8 -6.29 5.46 -4.08
N LEU A 9 -5.75 6.19 -3.09
CA LEU A 9 -5.32 5.57 -1.83
C LEU A 9 -6.47 4.84 -1.10
N GLN A 10 -7.71 5.32 -1.25
CA GLN A 10 -8.89 4.70 -0.66
C GLN A 10 -9.28 3.41 -1.40
N GLU A 11 -9.27 3.42 -2.73
CA GLU A 11 -9.51 2.21 -3.53
C GLU A 11 -8.40 1.18 -3.32
N THR A 12 -7.15 1.61 -3.21
CA THR A 12 -6.01 0.74 -2.88
C THR A 12 -6.18 0.10 -1.50
N ALA A 13 -6.65 0.86 -0.51
CA ALA A 13 -6.92 0.34 0.82
C ALA A 13 -8.04 -0.71 0.80
N ALA A 14 -9.12 -0.46 0.05
CA ALA A 14 -10.20 -1.41 -0.14
C ALA A 14 -9.74 -2.69 -0.87
N TYR A 15 -8.97 -2.53 -1.95
CA TYR A 15 -8.41 -3.60 -2.76
C TYR A 15 -7.48 -4.51 -1.94
N LEU A 16 -6.58 -3.92 -1.16
CA LEU A 16 -5.65 -4.66 -0.29
C LEU A 16 -6.26 -5.08 1.05
N ARG A 17 -7.53 -4.75 1.32
CA ARG A 17 -8.22 -4.98 2.59
C ARG A 17 -7.45 -4.45 3.80
N MET A 18 -6.88 -3.26 3.67
CA MET A 18 -6.11 -2.56 4.71
C MET A 18 -6.78 -1.26 5.13
N HIS A 19 -6.42 -0.75 6.31
CA HIS A 19 -6.83 0.60 6.70
C HIS A 19 -6.19 1.65 5.79
N VAL A 20 -6.99 2.63 5.34
CA VAL A 20 -6.53 3.76 4.51
C VAL A 20 -5.36 4.52 5.14
N ARG A 21 -5.31 4.62 6.47
CA ARG A 21 -4.21 5.24 7.22
C ARG A 21 -2.88 4.52 7.02
N THR A 22 -2.89 3.20 6.85
CA THR A 22 -1.69 2.40 6.56
C THR A 22 -1.17 2.72 5.18
N ILE A 23 -2.07 2.81 4.18
CA ILE A 23 -1.72 3.18 2.82
C ILE A 23 -1.17 4.62 2.76
N GLN A 24 -1.81 5.57 3.45
CA GLN A 24 -1.30 6.95 3.58
C GLN A 24 0.09 7.01 4.23
N LYS A 25 0.30 6.27 5.32
CA LYS A 25 1.62 6.21 5.99
C LYS A 25 2.70 5.69 5.03
N LYS A 26 2.37 4.69 4.21
CA LYS A 26 3.30 4.11 3.23
C LYS A 26 3.52 4.99 2.02
N ALA A 27 2.52 5.79 1.64
CA ALA A 27 2.68 6.87 0.68
C ALA A 27 3.67 7.92 1.15
N LEU A 28 3.56 8.36 2.42
CA LEU A 28 4.50 9.30 3.01
C LEU A 28 5.92 8.72 3.17
N GLU A 29 6.03 7.42 3.46
CA GLU A 29 7.32 6.72 3.52
C GLU A 29 8.01 6.69 2.15
N TYR A 30 7.25 6.58 1.06
CA TYR A 30 7.76 6.67 -0.30
C TYR A 30 8.40 8.03 -0.59
N ASP A 31 7.73 9.14 -0.25
CA ASP A 31 8.33 10.47 -0.40
C ASP A 31 9.58 10.63 0.46
N ARG A 32 9.50 10.26 1.75
CA ARG A 32 10.62 10.39 2.69
C ARG A 32 11.84 9.57 2.28
N SER A 33 11.63 8.46 1.59
CA SER A 33 12.69 7.59 1.12
C SER A 33 13.17 7.90 -0.30
N ASN A 34 12.66 8.98 -0.92
CA ASN A 34 12.92 9.31 -2.34
C ASN A 34 12.67 8.10 -3.27
N GLY A 35 11.58 7.37 -3.00
CA GLY A 35 11.16 6.20 -3.78
C GLY A 35 11.90 4.89 -3.51
N LYS A 36 12.73 4.83 -2.46
CA LYS A 36 13.44 3.59 -2.07
C LYS A 36 12.57 2.58 -1.32
N SER A 37 11.59 3.03 -0.54
CA SER A 37 10.67 2.20 0.27
C SER A 37 9.22 2.66 0.10
N GLY A 38 8.23 1.84 0.45
CA GLY A 38 6.80 2.17 0.33
C GLY A 38 6.13 1.72 -0.97
N LEU A 39 4.99 2.33 -1.29
CA LEU A 39 4.22 2.04 -2.51
C LEU A 39 4.81 2.81 -3.70
N LYS A 40 5.37 2.09 -4.66
CA LYS A 40 6.12 2.65 -5.80
C LYS A 40 5.22 3.25 -6.88
N ASN A 41 5.78 4.17 -7.67
CA ASN A 41 5.14 4.82 -8.83
C ASN A 41 3.80 5.51 -8.51
N MET A 42 3.70 6.16 -7.35
CA MET A 42 2.57 7.05 -7.13
C MET A 42 2.63 8.18 -8.15
N GLN A 43 1.59 8.31 -8.97
CA GLN A 43 1.48 9.47 -9.84
C GLN A 43 1.12 10.67 -8.95
N PRO A 44 1.92 11.75 -8.94
CA PRO A 44 1.64 12.92 -8.10
C PRO A 44 0.35 13.66 -8.50
N SER A 45 -0.18 13.40 -9.70
CA SER A 45 -1.28 14.17 -10.26
C SER A 45 -2.25 13.28 -11.04
N GLY A 46 -3.24 12.70 -10.36
CA GLY A 46 -4.52 12.44 -11.01
C GLY A 46 -5.25 13.76 -11.35
N PRO A 47 -6.35 13.75 -12.13
CA PRO A 47 -7.08 14.95 -12.54
C PRO A 47 -7.56 15.85 -11.38
N ASP A 48 -7.62 15.33 -10.14
CA ASP A 48 -7.99 16.05 -8.92
C ASP A 48 -6.81 16.35 -7.96
N GLY A 49 -5.56 16.18 -8.39
CA GLY A 49 -4.39 16.28 -7.49
C GLY A 49 -4.31 15.15 -6.46
N LYS A 50 -5.09 14.08 -6.66
CA LYS A 50 -5.08 12.88 -5.84
C LYS A 50 -3.94 11.96 -6.26
N ARG A 51 -3.25 11.37 -5.29
CA ARG A 51 -2.26 10.32 -5.52
C ARG A 51 -2.95 9.05 -6.01
N LEU A 52 -2.49 8.55 -7.15
CA LEU A 52 -2.95 7.31 -7.73
C LEU A 52 -1.86 6.25 -7.62
N VAL A 53 -2.28 5.01 -7.40
CA VAL A 53 -1.45 3.81 -7.28
C VAL A 53 -1.87 2.85 -8.37
N HIS A 54 -0.91 2.34 -9.14
CA HIS A 54 -1.19 1.31 -10.13
C HIS A 54 -1.45 -0.04 -9.43
N ILE A 55 -2.40 -0.82 -9.95
CA ILE A 55 -2.76 -2.14 -9.38
C ILE A 55 -1.56 -3.10 -9.29
N ASP A 56 -0.69 -3.13 -10.31
CA ASP A 56 0.57 -3.91 -10.26
C ASP A 56 1.50 -3.48 -9.13
N ASP A 57 1.61 -2.19 -8.85
CA ASP A 57 2.46 -1.71 -7.77
C ASP A 57 1.86 -2.01 -6.39
N ALA A 58 0.53 -1.98 -6.27
CA ALA A 58 -0.18 -2.43 -5.08
C ALA A 58 0.05 -3.93 -4.82
N ASN A 59 -0.06 -4.77 -5.85
CA ASN A 59 0.21 -6.20 -5.78
C ASN A 59 1.68 -6.47 -5.42
N ARG A 60 2.64 -5.89 -6.15
CA ARG A 60 4.08 -6.00 -5.87
C ARG A 60 4.46 -5.57 -4.47
N TRP A 61 3.78 -4.55 -3.94
CA TRP A 61 4.00 -4.12 -2.56
C TRP A 61 3.48 -5.17 -1.56
N MET A 62 2.29 -5.73 -1.80
CA MET A 62 1.72 -6.80 -0.97
C MET A 62 2.58 -8.06 -0.99
N ASP A 63 3.04 -8.50 -2.17
CA ASP A 63 3.96 -9.65 -2.33
C ASP A 63 5.28 -9.48 -1.58
N LYS A 64 5.75 -8.23 -1.43
CA LYS A 64 7.00 -7.91 -0.71
C LYS A 64 6.79 -7.68 0.78
N GLN A 65 5.56 -7.60 1.26
CA GLN A 65 5.33 -7.47 2.69
C GLN A 65 5.60 -8.81 3.36
N PRO A 66 6.47 -8.84 4.39
CA PRO A 66 6.55 -10.02 5.23
C PRO A 66 5.16 -10.31 5.80
N PRO A 67 4.75 -11.58 5.91
CA PRO A 67 3.45 -11.93 6.46
C PRO A 67 3.29 -11.21 7.80
N SER A 68 2.14 -10.57 8.01
CA SER A 68 1.81 -9.91 9.28
C SER A 68 2.16 -10.90 10.38
N ARG A 69 3.19 -10.61 11.18
CA ARG A 69 3.65 -11.51 12.24
C ARG A 69 2.45 -11.76 13.12
N GLY A 70 1.85 -12.94 12.97
CA GLY A 70 0.84 -13.45 13.88
C GLY A 70 1.41 -13.26 15.27
N ILE A 71 0.60 -12.66 16.15
CA ILE A 71 0.89 -12.47 17.57
C ILE A 71 1.66 -13.71 18.02
N ARG A 72 2.94 -13.53 18.41
CA ARG A 72 3.77 -14.59 18.97
C ARG A 72 2.95 -15.23 20.09
N ARG A 73 2.36 -16.39 19.80
CA ARG A 73 1.68 -17.21 20.79
C ARG A 73 2.81 -17.66 21.70
N PHE A 74 2.89 -17.07 22.89
CA PHE A 74 3.86 -17.46 23.90
C PHE A 74 3.61 -18.94 24.19
N SER A 75 4.51 -19.81 23.73
CA SER A 75 4.55 -21.20 24.18
C SER A 75 4.96 -21.16 25.64
N VAL A 76 3.99 -21.28 26.54
CA VAL A 76 4.25 -21.68 27.92
C VAL A 76 4.77 -23.11 27.87
N ALA A 77 6.05 -23.29 28.20
CA ALA A 77 6.59 -24.60 28.52
C ALA A 77 6.02 -25.01 29.88
N SER A 78 5.40 -26.18 29.94
CA SER A 78 5.10 -26.93 31.17
C SER A 78 5.79 -28.28 31.09
#